data_AF-A0A2V7XPF9-F1
#
_entry.id   AF-A0A2V7XPF9-F1
#
_cell.length_a   1.000
_cell.length_b   1.000
_cell.length_c   1.000
_cell.angle_alpha   90.00
_cell.angle_beta   90.00
_cell.angle_gamma   90.00
#
_symmetry.space_group_name_H-M   'P 1'
#
loop_
_entity.id
_entity.type
_entity.pdbx_description
1 polymer ?
#
loop_
_entity_poly.entity_id
_entity_poly.type
_entity_poly.pdbx_seq_one_letter_code
_entity_poly.pdbx_strand_id
1 'polypeptide(L)'
;LLPHGHWTYGRLENTEVSSIPGSAISLARQGFVAFTYDMVGYDDSRQLTHAFGGRRESVWGLSLAGLQLWNGIRSLDFVQSRPEVDPARIGAAGASGGGTQTFLLAAVDERVKVAVPVNMISLHMQGGCLCENPPGLRLDTSNVELAATIAPAAGNGRGLTIAGRRA
;
A
#
# COMPACT_ATOMS: atom_id res chain seq x y z
N LEU A 1 -2.15 -1.00 -7.74
CA LEU A 1 -2.86 -0.60 -6.50
C LEU A 1 -2.37 0.76 -6.04
N LEU A 2 -3.28 1.59 -5.54
CA LEU A 2 -3.02 2.95 -5.08
C LEU A 2 -3.58 3.18 -3.67
N PRO A 3 -2.95 2.63 -2.61
CA PRO A 3 -3.35 2.95 -1.24
C PRO A 3 -3.12 4.44 -0.94
N HIS A 4 -4.09 5.08 -0.29
CA HIS A 4 -3.99 6.48 0.12
C HIS A 4 -3.44 6.61 1.55
N GLY A 5 -2.97 7.81 1.88
CA GLY A 5 -2.55 8.22 3.22
C GLY A 5 -3.65 9.00 3.94
N HIS A 6 -3.30 9.59 5.07
CA HIS A 6 -4.20 10.29 5.99
C HIS A 6 -4.62 11.69 5.52
N TRP A 7 -5.13 11.79 4.30
CA TRP A 7 -5.76 13.02 3.82
C TRP A 7 -7.22 13.10 4.25
N THR A 8 -7.78 14.31 4.34
CA THR A 8 -9.14 14.57 4.84
C THR A 8 -10.19 13.72 4.11
N TYR A 9 -10.07 13.61 2.79
CA TYR A 9 -11.03 12.89 1.95
C TYR A 9 -10.51 11.54 1.47
N GLY A 10 -9.53 10.95 2.17
CA GLY A 10 -9.06 9.60 1.88
C GLY A 10 -8.69 9.37 0.41
N ARG A 11 -9.35 8.41 -0.25
CA ARG A 11 -9.10 8.11 -1.67
C ARG A 11 -9.67 9.15 -2.63
N LEU A 12 -10.54 10.02 -2.15
CA LEU A 12 -11.18 11.11 -2.90
C LEU A 12 -10.40 12.43 -2.79
N GLU A 13 -9.31 12.46 -2.02
CA GLU A 13 -8.49 13.66 -1.85
C GLU A 13 -7.97 14.20 -3.19
N ASN A 14 -8.27 15.46 -3.47
CA ASN A 14 -7.83 16.17 -4.66
C ASN A 14 -7.50 17.64 -4.34
N THR A 15 -6.25 17.87 -3.98
CA THR A 15 -5.68 19.20 -3.66
C THR A 15 -4.38 19.41 -4.43
N GLU A 16 -3.79 20.60 -4.31
CA GLU A 16 -2.50 20.92 -4.95
C GLU A 16 -1.33 20.07 -4.40
N VAL A 17 -1.44 19.60 -3.15
CA VAL A 17 -0.41 18.81 -2.49
C VAL A 17 -0.54 17.31 -2.79
N SER A 18 -1.77 16.82 -2.99
CA SER A 18 -2.02 15.42 -3.27
C SER A 18 -3.31 15.24 -4.06
N SER A 19 -3.26 14.41 -5.10
CA SER A 19 -4.44 14.01 -5.87
C SER A 19 -4.42 12.50 -6.10
N ILE A 20 -5.21 11.79 -5.30
CA ILE A 20 -5.44 10.35 -5.48
C ILE A 20 -6.18 10.06 -6.80
N PRO A 21 -7.30 10.74 -7.15
CA PRO A 21 -7.94 10.54 -8.43
C PRO A 21 -7.06 11.00 -9.59
N GLY A 22 -6.28 12.07 -9.44
CA GLY A 22 -5.33 12.53 -10.48
C GLY A 22 -4.24 11.51 -10.77
N SER A 23 -3.68 10.87 -9.74
CA SER A 23 -2.72 9.78 -9.89
C SER A 23 -3.35 8.58 -10.61
N ALA A 24 -4.57 8.20 -10.22
CA ALA A 24 -5.30 7.10 -10.84
C ALA A 24 -5.64 7.38 -12.32
N ILE A 25 -6.15 8.59 -12.63
CA ILE A 25 -6.46 9.03 -13.99
C ILE A 25 -5.19 9.06 -14.85
N SER A 26 -4.08 9.59 -14.32
CA SER A 26 -2.81 9.65 -15.05
C SER A 26 -2.29 8.26 -15.42
N LEU A 27 -2.35 7.29 -14.49
CA LEU A 27 -1.99 5.90 -14.76
C LEU A 27 -2.96 5.23 -15.74
N ALA A 28 -4.26 5.46 -15.60
CA ALA A 28 -5.27 4.95 -16.52
C ALA A 28 -5.04 5.44 -17.96
N ARG A 29 -4.71 6.72 -18.14
CA ARG A 29 -4.36 7.31 -19.45
C ARG A 29 -3.08 6.72 -20.06
N GLN A 30 -2.20 6.15 -19.25
CA GLN A 30 -1.00 5.44 -19.68
C GLN A 30 -1.25 3.94 -19.94
N GLY A 31 -2.49 3.48 -19.82
CA GLY A 31 -2.88 2.10 -20.10
C GLY A 31 -2.82 1.14 -18.91
N PHE A 32 -2.71 1.65 -17.68
CA PHE A 32 -2.76 0.83 -16.47
C PHE A 32 -4.18 0.69 -15.94
N VAL A 33 -4.50 -0.47 -15.35
CA VAL A 33 -5.65 -0.57 -14.44
C VAL A 33 -5.25 0.05 -13.10
N ALA A 34 -5.85 1.19 -12.77
CA ALA A 34 -5.61 1.89 -11.50
C ALA A 34 -6.76 1.60 -10.52
N PHE A 35 -6.41 1.10 -9.33
CA PHE A 35 -7.39 0.76 -8.29
C PHE A 35 -6.96 1.39 -6.96
N THR A 36 -7.83 2.23 -6.41
CA THR A 36 -7.76 2.85 -5.08
C THR A 36 -8.82 2.21 -4.19
N TYR A 37 -8.59 2.18 -2.89
CA TYR A 37 -9.54 1.62 -1.91
C TYR A 37 -9.41 2.36 -0.59
N ASP A 38 -10.46 2.29 0.22
CA ASP A 38 -10.55 3.02 1.47
C ASP A 38 -9.67 2.39 2.55
N MET A 39 -8.99 3.25 3.29
CA MET A 39 -8.51 2.93 4.61
C MET A 39 -9.70 2.58 5.52
N VAL A 40 -9.55 1.59 6.41
CA VAL A 40 -10.48 1.34 7.52
C VAL A 40 -10.76 2.65 8.27
N GLY A 41 -12.02 3.01 8.40
CA GLY A 41 -12.50 4.24 9.02
C GLY A 41 -12.61 5.45 8.08
N TYR A 42 -12.28 5.30 6.79
CA TYR A 42 -12.41 6.35 5.76
C TYR A 42 -13.54 6.04 4.78
N ASP A 43 -14.08 7.11 4.17
CA ASP A 43 -15.03 7.05 3.06
C ASP A 43 -16.11 5.98 3.26
N ASP A 44 -16.13 4.90 2.46
CA ASP A 44 -17.16 3.85 2.54
C ASP A 44 -16.80 2.72 3.54
N SER A 45 -15.55 2.66 4.02
CA SER A 45 -15.06 1.66 4.99
C SER A 45 -15.33 2.07 6.44
N ARG A 46 -16.61 2.18 6.82
CA ARG A 46 -17.04 2.67 8.16
C ARG A 46 -17.37 1.60 9.19
N GLN A 47 -17.14 0.33 8.90
CA GLN A 47 -17.43 -0.79 9.81
C GLN A 47 -16.61 -0.72 11.10
N LEU A 48 -15.42 -0.14 11.04
CA LEU A 48 -14.54 0.16 12.16
C LEU A 48 -14.03 1.59 12.00
N THR A 49 -13.75 2.27 13.11
CA THR A 49 -13.17 3.62 13.08
C THR A 49 -11.68 3.57 12.76
N HIS A 50 -11.11 4.70 12.31
CA HIS A 50 -9.67 4.83 12.12
C HIS A 50 -8.87 4.96 13.45
N ALA A 51 -9.46 4.48 14.54
CA ALA A 51 -8.85 4.34 15.85
C ALA A 51 -9.03 2.92 16.40
N PHE A 52 -9.45 1.96 15.56
CA PHE A 52 -9.66 0.57 15.96
C PHE A 52 -8.40 -0.03 16.59
N GLY A 53 -8.58 -0.63 17.77
CA GLY A 53 -7.51 -1.20 18.56
C GLY A 53 -7.85 -1.12 20.04
N GLY A 54 -6.90 -1.51 20.88
CA GLY A 54 -7.09 -1.59 22.31
C GLY A 54 -6.56 -2.91 22.88
N ARG A 55 -6.69 -3.06 24.20
CA ARG A 55 -6.18 -4.25 24.90
C ARG A 55 -6.84 -5.53 24.40
N ARG A 56 -8.16 -5.51 24.19
CA ARG A 56 -8.95 -6.68 23.78
C ARG A 56 -8.50 -7.17 22.40
N GLU A 57 -8.45 -6.26 21.43
CA GLU A 57 -8.06 -6.52 20.05
C GLU A 57 -6.62 -7.03 19.99
N SER A 58 -5.72 -6.42 20.78
CA SER A 58 -4.32 -6.83 20.87
C SER A 58 -4.15 -8.26 21.39
N VAL A 59 -4.94 -8.68 22.39
CA VAL A 59 -4.91 -10.07 22.92
C VAL A 59 -5.39 -11.07 21.86
N TRP A 60 -6.20 -10.62 20.90
CA TRP A 60 -6.65 -11.42 19.76
C TRP A 60 -5.73 -11.33 18.53
N GLY A 61 -4.61 -10.61 18.62
CA GLY A 61 -3.71 -10.37 17.50
C GLY A 61 -4.31 -9.48 16.40
N LEU A 62 -5.39 -8.75 16.69
CA LEU A 62 -6.00 -7.81 15.77
C LEU A 62 -5.37 -6.42 15.93
N SER A 63 -5.05 -5.78 14.82
CA SER A 63 -4.54 -4.40 14.79
C SER A 63 -5.08 -3.66 13.57
N LEU A 64 -5.21 -2.33 13.68
CA LEU A 64 -5.59 -1.49 12.55
C LEU A 64 -4.62 -1.68 11.37
N ALA A 65 -3.30 -1.71 11.63
CA ALA A 65 -2.32 -1.94 10.58
C ALA A 65 -2.47 -3.30 9.91
N GLY A 66 -2.75 -4.36 10.67
CA GLY A 66 -3.00 -5.69 10.14
C GLY A 66 -4.25 -5.74 9.25
N LEU A 67 -5.35 -5.09 9.67
CA LEU A 67 -6.56 -4.97 8.85
C LEU A 67 -6.31 -4.15 7.58
N GLN A 68 -5.56 -3.06 7.67
CA GLN A 68 -5.18 -2.26 6.51
C GLN A 68 -4.38 -3.06 5.48
N LEU A 69 -3.37 -3.79 5.95
CA LEU A 69 -2.54 -4.64 5.11
C LEU A 69 -3.37 -5.76 4.49
N TRP A 70 -4.28 -6.35 5.26
CA TRP A 70 -5.21 -7.36 4.77
C TRP A 70 -6.12 -6.82 3.66
N ASN A 71 -6.64 -5.60 3.78
CA ASN A 71 -7.40 -4.95 2.71
C ASN A 71 -6.56 -4.79 1.44
N GLY A 72 -5.26 -4.49 1.57
CA GLY A 72 -4.32 -4.47 0.45
C GLY A 72 -4.19 -5.83 -0.24
N ILE A 73 -4.01 -6.90 0.54
CA ILE A 73 -3.92 -8.28 0.01
C ILE A 73 -5.22 -8.69 -0.68
N ARG A 74 -6.39 -8.39 -0.09
CA ARG A 74 -7.70 -8.67 -0.71
C ARG A 74 -7.95 -7.83 -1.96
N SER A 75 -7.43 -6.60 -1.98
CA SER A 75 -7.46 -5.76 -3.19
C SER A 75 -6.62 -6.36 -4.32
N LEU A 76 -5.48 -7.01 -4.00
CA LEU A 76 -4.72 -7.77 -5.00
C LEU A 76 -5.54 -8.94 -5.57
N ASP A 77 -6.24 -9.70 -4.72
CA ASP A 77 -7.12 -10.78 -5.18
C ASP A 77 -8.19 -10.25 -6.14
N PHE A 78 -8.84 -9.14 -5.77
CA PHE A 78 -9.87 -8.51 -6.60
C PHE A 78 -9.31 -8.05 -7.95
N VAL A 79 -8.23 -7.26 -7.96
CA VAL A 79 -7.70 -6.75 -9.25
C VAL A 79 -7.17 -7.89 -10.12
N GLN A 80 -6.56 -8.93 -9.54
CA GLN A 80 -6.07 -10.07 -10.30
C GLN A 80 -7.20 -10.91 -10.92
N SER A 81 -8.41 -10.87 -10.37
CA SER A 81 -9.59 -11.53 -10.95
C SER A 81 -10.11 -10.85 -12.22
N ARG A 82 -9.61 -9.66 -12.56
CA ARG A 82 -10.09 -8.85 -13.68
C ARG A 82 -9.43 -9.30 -14.99
N PRO A 83 -10.17 -9.52 -16.08
CA PRO A 83 -9.60 -9.94 -17.35
C PRO A 83 -8.66 -8.89 -17.97
N GLU A 84 -8.85 -7.61 -17.63
CA GLU A 84 -7.98 -6.50 -18.03
C GLU A 84 -6.63 -6.42 -17.28
N VAL A 85 -6.40 -7.25 -16.25
CA VAL A 85 -5.18 -7.20 -15.42
C VAL A 85 -4.23 -8.34 -15.77
N ASP A 86 -3.00 -7.98 -16.15
CA ASP A 86 -1.90 -8.93 -16.29
C ASP A 86 -1.30 -9.28 -14.91
N PRO A 87 -1.44 -10.53 -14.42
CA PRO A 87 -0.94 -10.93 -13.11
C PRO A 87 0.59 -10.85 -12.97
N ALA A 88 1.32 -10.81 -14.09
CA ALA A 88 2.77 -10.64 -14.08
C ALA A 88 3.21 -9.17 -13.94
N ARG A 89 2.28 -8.21 -13.99
CA ARG A 89 2.57 -6.76 -14.04
C ARG A 89 1.80 -5.94 -13.01
N ILE A 90 1.73 -6.41 -11.77
CA ILE A 90 1.07 -5.70 -10.69
C ILE A 90 2.08 -4.84 -9.92
N GLY A 91 1.74 -3.56 -9.70
CA GLY A 91 2.51 -2.65 -8.87
C GLY A 91 1.66 -1.95 -7.79
N ALA A 92 2.32 -1.42 -6.77
CA ALA A 92 1.71 -0.63 -5.70
C ALA A 92 2.42 0.72 -5.56
N ALA A 93 1.67 1.81 -5.39
CA ALA A 93 2.21 3.15 -5.20
C ALA A 93 1.31 3.96 -4.26
N GLY A 94 1.90 4.67 -3.30
CA GLY A 94 1.15 5.46 -2.33
C GLY A 94 2.04 6.38 -1.54
N ALA A 95 1.46 7.44 -0.98
CA ALA A 95 2.18 8.47 -0.25
C ALA A 95 1.74 8.54 1.22
N SER A 96 2.64 8.97 2.12
CA SER A 96 2.39 9.00 3.57
C SER A 96 1.90 7.62 4.07
N GLY A 97 0.82 7.51 4.84
CA GLY A 97 0.27 6.21 5.26
C GLY A 97 0.08 5.20 4.11
N GLY A 98 -0.24 5.66 2.89
CA GLY A 98 -0.29 4.82 1.69
C GLY A 98 1.07 4.30 1.22
N GLY A 99 2.13 5.07 1.45
CA GLY A 99 3.52 4.64 1.28
C GLY A 99 3.90 3.54 2.27
N THR A 100 3.45 3.65 3.53
CA THR A 100 3.58 2.56 4.52
C THR A 100 2.92 1.28 4.04
N GLN A 101 1.66 1.36 3.61
CA GLN A 101 0.96 0.20 3.07
C GLN A 101 1.62 -0.37 1.80
N THR A 102 2.21 0.49 0.97
CA THR A 102 2.89 0.06 -0.25
C THR A 102 4.10 -0.83 0.04
N PHE A 103 5.01 -0.43 0.93
CA PHE A 103 6.17 -1.27 1.23
C PHE A 103 5.83 -2.48 2.11
N LEU A 104 4.84 -2.38 2.99
CA LEU A 104 4.38 -3.54 3.78
C LEU A 104 3.73 -4.59 2.88
N LEU A 105 2.87 -4.19 1.95
CA LEU A 105 2.23 -5.11 1.01
C LEU A 105 3.26 -5.79 0.11
N ALA A 106 4.22 -5.03 -0.41
CA ALA A 106 5.30 -5.59 -1.23
C ALA A 106 6.21 -6.56 -0.47
N ALA A 107 6.41 -6.36 0.83
CA ALA A 107 7.20 -7.25 1.68
C ALA A 107 6.53 -8.61 1.91
N VAL A 108 5.20 -8.67 1.95
CA VAL A 108 4.45 -9.89 2.31
C VAL A 108 3.75 -10.59 1.14
N ASP A 109 3.61 -9.92 -0.03
CA ASP A 109 2.89 -10.47 -1.18
C ASP A 109 3.70 -10.33 -2.48
N GLU A 110 4.19 -11.47 -2.99
CA GLU A 110 5.08 -11.52 -4.15
C GLU A 110 4.41 -11.10 -5.47
N ARG A 111 3.08 -10.91 -5.49
CA ARG A 111 2.37 -10.42 -6.67
C ARG A 111 2.76 -8.98 -6.98
N VAL A 112 3.16 -8.19 -5.98
CA VAL A 112 3.66 -6.83 -6.17
C VAL A 112 5.05 -6.87 -6.80
N LYS A 113 5.15 -6.60 -8.10
CA LYS A 113 6.41 -6.59 -8.86
C LYS A 113 7.13 -5.24 -8.80
N VAL A 114 6.40 -4.17 -8.54
CA VAL A 114 6.92 -2.80 -8.42
C VAL A 114 6.28 -2.13 -7.22
N ALA A 115 7.09 -1.54 -6.34
CA ALA A 115 6.61 -0.77 -5.20
C ALA A 115 7.16 0.66 -5.28
N VAL A 116 6.29 1.66 -5.12
CA VAL A 116 6.64 3.08 -5.12
C VAL A 116 6.13 3.73 -3.82
N PRO A 117 6.79 3.49 -2.68
CA PRO A 117 6.45 4.12 -1.41
C PRO A 117 6.95 5.58 -1.40
N VAL A 118 6.03 6.55 -1.35
CA VAL A 118 6.35 7.97 -1.39
C VAL A 118 6.32 8.57 0.02
N ASN A 119 7.40 9.26 0.39
CA ASN A 119 7.55 10.01 1.65
C ASN A 119 7.34 9.19 2.95
N MET A 120 7.69 7.89 2.97
CA MET A 120 7.65 7.06 4.19
C MET A 120 8.85 6.17 4.47
N ILE A 121 9.80 6.05 3.53
CA ILE A 121 11.04 5.31 3.81
C ILE A 121 11.92 6.19 4.70
N SER A 122 12.09 5.77 5.96
CA SER A 122 12.81 6.54 6.97
C SER A 122 13.49 5.61 7.98
N LEU A 123 14.68 6.00 8.44
CA LEU A 123 15.40 5.35 9.53
C LEU A 123 14.82 5.72 10.91
N HIS A 124 14.19 6.89 11.04
CA HIS A 124 13.84 7.48 12.33
C HIS A 124 12.34 7.70 12.54
N MET A 125 11.55 7.72 11.45
CA MET A 125 10.10 7.92 11.51
C MET A 125 9.37 6.65 11.04
N GLN A 126 8.57 6.08 11.93
CA GLN A 126 7.89 4.80 11.72
C GLN A 126 6.47 4.95 11.14
N GLY A 127 5.92 6.15 11.17
CA GLY A 127 4.50 6.43 10.91
C GLY A 127 3.79 6.84 12.20
N GLY A 128 2.93 7.84 12.12
CA GLY A 128 2.28 8.43 13.29
C GLY A 128 0.97 7.75 13.68
N CYS A 129 0.42 6.91 12.80
CA CYS A 129 -0.89 6.27 13.00
C CYS A 129 -0.77 4.80 13.40
N LEU A 130 -1.76 4.29 14.14
CA LEU A 130 -1.92 2.87 14.46
C LEU A 130 -2.02 1.99 13.19
N CYS A 131 -2.51 2.52 12.07
CA CYS A 131 -2.59 1.76 10.81
C CYS A 131 -1.22 1.55 10.14
N GLU A 132 -0.18 2.22 10.63
CA GLU A 132 1.19 2.15 10.11
C GLU A 132 2.11 1.29 10.99
N ASN A 133 1.62 0.88 12.15
CA ASN A 133 2.41 0.29 13.23
C ASN A 133 1.75 -1.00 13.75
N PRO A 134 1.90 -2.14 13.05
CA PRO A 134 1.56 -3.46 13.58
C PRO A 134 2.38 -3.76 14.84
N PRO A 135 1.81 -4.51 15.82
CA PRO A 135 2.54 -4.96 16.99
C PRO A 135 3.83 -5.70 16.61
N GLY A 136 4.96 -5.29 17.20
CA GLY A 136 6.26 -5.92 16.98
C GLY A 136 6.93 -5.65 15.62
N LEU A 137 6.32 -4.86 14.72
CA LEU A 137 6.85 -4.67 13.36
C LEU A 137 8.29 -4.14 13.32
N ARG A 138 8.66 -3.27 14.27
CA ARG A 138 9.91 -2.51 14.25
C ARG A 138 10.79 -2.77 15.47
N LEU A 139 10.75 -4.00 15.98
CA LEU A 139 11.76 -4.47 16.93
C LEU A 139 13.02 -4.77 16.12
N ASP A 140 14.11 -4.07 16.42
CA ASP A 140 15.42 -4.24 15.79
C ASP A 140 15.45 -4.09 14.26
N THR A 141 14.49 -3.36 13.69
CA THR A 141 14.41 -3.07 12.25
C THR A 141 13.80 -1.69 11.97
N SER A 142 13.84 -1.24 10.71
CA SER A 142 13.31 0.07 10.29
C SER A 142 12.57 0.00 8.94
N ASN A 143 11.91 1.09 8.53
CA ASN A 143 11.27 1.14 7.22
C ASN A 143 12.27 0.94 6.07
N VAL A 144 13.56 1.29 6.28
CA VAL A 144 14.61 1.07 5.29
C VAL A 144 14.84 -0.43 5.06
N GLU A 145 14.96 -1.21 6.14
CA GLU A 145 15.15 -2.65 6.07
C GLU A 145 13.90 -3.37 5.55
N LEU A 146 12.71 -2.95 6.00
CA LEU A 146 11.45 -3.48 5.47
C LEU A 146 11.33 -3.24 3.96
N ALA A 147 11.69 -2.06 3.47
CA ALA A 147 11.69 -1.77 2.04
C ALA A 147 12.80 -2.53 1.28
N ALA A 148 13.92 -2.84 1.93
CA ALA A 148 14.99 -3.62 1.33
C ALA A 148 14.55 -5.06 0.99
N THR A 149 13.51 -5.60 1.66
CA THR A 149 12.94 -6.92 1.34
C THR A 149 12.27 -6.98 -0.04
N ILE A 150 11.96 -5.82 -0.64
CA ILE A 150 11.41 -5.70 -1.98
C ILE A 150 12.49 -5.96 -3.04
N ALA A 151 13.77 -5.76 -2.70
CA ALA A 151 14.88 -5.94 -3.62
C ALA A 151 14.87 -7.36 -4.23
N PRO A 152 15.25 -7.50 -5.51
CA PRO A 152 15.36 -8.82 -6.11
C PRO A 152 16.45 -9.61 -5.38
N ALA A 153 16.08 -10.74 -4.77
CA ALA A 153 17.08 -11.74 -4.37
C ALA A 153 17.84 -12.18 -5.64
N ALA A 154 19.17 -12.22 -5.57
CA ALA A 154 20.01 -12.77 -6.64
C ALA A 154 19.66 -14.25 -6.86
N GLY A 155 18.63 -14.51 -7.67
CA GLY A 155 18.07 -15.85 -7.88
C GLY A 155 16.60 -15.89 -8.28
N ASN A 156 15.78 -14.87 -7.96
CA ASN A 156 14.31 -15.02 -8.02
C ASN A 156 13.61 -14.37 -9.22
N GLY A 157 14.29 -14.14 -10.34
CA GLY A 157 13.64 -13.66 -11.57
C GLY A 157 12.85 -12.34 -11.46
N ARG A 158 12.98 -11.60 -10.34
CA ARG A 158 12.34 -10.29 -10.06
C ARG A 158 13.00 -9.15 -10.86
N GLY A 159 13.37 -9.42 -12.11
CA GLY A 159 13.91 -8.42 -13.03
C GLY A 159 12.85 -7.39 -13.36
N LEU A 160 13.01 -6.18 -12.81
CA LEU A 160 12.18 -5.02 -13.10
C LEU A 160 12.41 -4.58 -14.56
N THR A 161 11.70 -5.20 -15.50
CA THR A 161 11.68 -4.69 -16.88
C THR A 161 10.65 -3.58 -16.92
N ILE A 162 11.10 -2.32 -16.78
CA ILE A 162 10.29 -1.15 -17.14
C ILE A 162 10.20 -1.15 -18.67
N ALA A 163 9.34 -2.01 -19.22
CA ALA A 163 8.97 -1.99 -20.62
C ALA A 163 7.97 -0.85 -20.82
N GLY A 164 8.49 0.37 -20.92
CA GLY A 164 7.79 1.44 -21.60
C GLY A 164 7.67 1.03 -23.07
N ARG A 165 6.45 0.80 -23.56
CA ARG A 165 6.23 0.74 -25.00
C ARG A 165 6.59 2.12 -25.54
N ARG A 166 7.60 2.19 -26.40
CA ARG A 166 7.74 3.30 -27.34
C ARG A 166 6.45 3.30 -28.18
N ALA A 167 5.69 4.37 -28.08
CA ALA A 167 4.82 4.81 -29.16
C ALA A 167 5.67 5.65 -30.11
#